data_AF-A0A9D6MCS6-F1
#
_entry.id   AF-A0A9D6MCS6-F1
#
_cell.length_a   1.000
_cell.length_b   1.000
_cell.length_c   1.000
_cell.angle_alpha   90.00
_cell.angle_beta   90.00
_cell.angle_gamma   90.00
#
_symmetry.space_group_name_H-M   'P 1'
#
loop_
_entity.id
_entity.type
_entity.pdbx_description
1 polymer ?
#
loop_
_entity_poly.entity_id
_entity_poly.type
_entity_poly.pdbx_seq_one_letter_code
_entity_poly.pdbx_strand_id
1 'polypeptide(L)'
;FPAWSPDGKKIAFVELKVENGEPSAALYTADRDGKNLVQAFSDPKTVPFYLYWSPDNHNVSFLSSNTGSAGLKLQLVPAAGGDAKTLDVGQPYYWSWSPNGRQVLVHVGGAAVDSGAHLSLLGIDGDVSESGLDYKPTYFQAPAWSPDGKHTLYAAETDNGRVLILADSAGAEQSQLATFEGGIAFGWAPDGKHVAYITGDAESLGILGTLSIVNPQKPAEAKSVENKPVMAFFWSPDSKQLAYFVPEIVAPTPEPGQQSSGNSQFLVLHLFVASAGDAKSHSVATFIPTRDFYNLLPYFDQYQQSATLWSPDSQNLVLSAFSPTASGDAKPGVFVVHSSGNLEPRFLKEGTLGLWSPK
;
A
#
# COMPACT_ATOMS: atom_id res chain seq x y z
N PHE A 1 2.55 9.40 -1.93
CA PHE A 1 2.00 9.83 -0.62
C PHE A 1 3.13 10.09 0.36
N PRO A 2 2.92 10.89 1.43
CA PRO A 2 3.91 11.03 2.49
C PRO A 2 4.10 9.70 3.23
N ALA A 3 5.26 9.52 3.87
CA ALA A 3 5.65 8.31 4.58
C ALA A 3 6.14 8.63 5.98
N TRP A 4 5.57 7.98 7.00
CA TRP A 4 6.06 8.08 8.39
C TRP A 4 7.30 7.22 8.59
N SER A 5 8.23 7.69 9.43
CA SER A 5 9.30 6.82 9.94
C SER A 5 8.71 5.72 10.83
N PRO A 6 9.31 4.51 10.86
CA PRO A 6 8.86 3.41 11.73
C PRO A 6 8.69 3.80 13.20
N ASP A 7 9.48 4.76 13.69
CA ASP A 7 9.38 5.27 15.05
C ASP A 7 8.33 6.39 15.27
N GLY A 8 7.64 6.82 14.21
CA GLY A 8 6.59 7.86 14.23
C GLY A 8 7.09 9.27 14.51
N LYS A 9 8.41 9.50 14.52
CA LYS A 9 8.98 10.82 14.87
C LYS A 9 9.16 11.74 13.67
N LYS A 10 9.29 11.20 12.47
CA LYS A 10 9.56 11.96 11.25
C LYS A 10 8.61 11.58 10.12
N ILE A 11 8.39 12.52 9.22
CA ILE A 11 7.63 12.33 7.99
C ILE A 11 8.50 12.67 6.78
N ALA A 12 8.42 11.85 5.73
CA ALA A 12 9.02 12.12 4.44
C ALA A 12 7.91 12.46 3.43
N PHE A 13 8.13 13.45 2.57
CA PHE A 13 7.17 13.84 1.55
C PHE A 13 7.87 14.46 0.34
N VAL A 14 7.17 14.50 -0.79
CA VAL A 14 7.66 15.12 -2.02
C VAL A 14 6.95 16.45 -2.23
N GLU A 15 7.73 17.51 -2.41
CA GLU A 15 7.23 18.78 -2.89
C GLU A 15 7.36 18.80 -4.42
N LEU A 16 6.27 19.18 -5.11
CA LEU A 16 6.28 19.43 -6.54
C LEU A 16 6.13 20.93 -6.78
N LYS A 17 7.07 21.52 -7.52
CA LYS A 17 7.07 22.93 -7.90
C LYS A 17 7.05 23.05 -9.42
N VAL A 18 6.40 24.07 -9.93
CA VAL A 18 6.46 24.44 -11.35
C VAL A 18 7.01 25.86 -11.41
N GLU A 19 8.24 26.01 -11.89
CA GLU A 19 8.90 27.31 -12.07
C GLU A 19 9.19 27.52 -13.56
N ASN A 20 8.75 28.64 -14.11
CA ASN A 20 8.88 28.97 -15.54
C ASN A 20 8.35 27.89 -16.50
N GLY A 21 7.38 27.09 -16.07
CA GLY A 21 6.80 25.99 -16.84
C GLY A 21 7.56 24.65 -16.72
N GLU A 22 8.68 24.62 -16.00
CA GLU A 22 9.46 23.40 -15.76
C GLU A 22 9.08 22.80 -14.40
N PRO A 23 8.61 21.54 -14.35
CA PRO A 23 8.35 20.86 -13.09
C PRO A 23 9.66 20.47 -12.41
N SER A 24 9.78 20.76 -11.13
CA SER A 24 10.84 20.25 -10.25
C SER A 24 10.23 19.54 -9.05
N ALA A 25 10.96 18.58 -8.52
CA ALA A 25 10.53 17.79 -7.39
C ALA A 25 11.68 17.62 -6.39
N ALA A 26 11.36 17.69 -5.11
CA ALA A 26 12.33 17.46 -4.04
C ALA A 26 11.69 16.63 -2.93
N LEU A 27 12.50 15.72 -2.37
CA LEU A 27 12.13 14.92 -1.21
C LEU A 27 12.58 15.66 0.04
N TYR A 28 11.64 15.88 0.95
CA TYR A 28 11.88 16.47 2.25
C TYR A 28 11.62 15.48 3.36
N THR A 29 12.35 15.63 4.46
CA THR A 29 12.02 15.04 5.75
C THR A 29 11.78 16.15 6.78
N ALA A 30 10.89 15.91 7.73
CA ALA A 30 10.62 16.82 8.84
C ALA A 30 10.27 16.04 10.11
N ASP A 31 10.37 16.68 11.26
CA ASP A 31 9.81 16.14 12.49
C ASP A 31 8.28 16.11 12.43
N ARG A 32 7.64 15.27 13.27
CA ARG A 32 6.18 15.10 13.30
C ARG A 32 5.38 16.38 13.54
N ASP A 33 6.00 17.43 14.11
CA ASP A 33 5.38 18.73 14.33
C ASP A 33 5.63 19.74 13.19
N GLY A 34 6.26 19.29 12.10
CA GLY A 34 6.61 20.08 10.93
C GLY A 34 7.90 20.90 11.06
N LYS A 35 8.62 20.80 12.18
CA LYS A 35 9.92 21.47 12.35
C LYS A 35 11.07 20.66 11.77
N ASN A 36 12.26 21.26 11.79
CA ASN A 36 13.51 20.63 11.34
C ASN A 36 13.39 20.06 9.92
N LEU A 37 12.85 20.88 9.02
CA LEU A 37 12.71 20.55 7.61
C LEU A 37 14.09 20.39 6.97
N VAL A 38 14.30 19.26 6.30
CA VAL A 38 15.52 18.91 5.59
C VAL A 38 15.15 18.55 4.15
N GLN A 39 15.80 19.18 3.18
CA GLN A 39 15.74 18.75 1.79
C GLN A 39 16.68 17.55 1.63
N ALA A 40 16.13 16.34 1.75
CA ALA A 40 16.92 15.11 1.76
C ALA A 40 17.41 14.74 0.36
N PHE A 41 16.63 15.01 -0.69
CA PHE A 41 17.02 14.79 -2.08
C PHE A 41 16.41 15.85 -3.01
N SER A 42 17.18 16.29 -4.01
CA SER A 42 16.69 17.13 -5.10
C SER A 42 17.55 16.92 -6.35
N ASP A 43 16.91 16.72 -7.49
CA ASP A 43 17.53 16.65 -8.79
C ASP A 43 16.58 17.27 -9.83
N PRO A 44 17.03 18.25 -10.64
CA PRO A 44 16.19 18.92 -11.63
C PRO A 44 15.51 18.00 -12.65
N LYS A 45 16.06 16.80 -12.92
CA LYS A 45 15.56 15.90 -13.98
C LYS A 45 14.81 14.69 -13.46
N THR A 46 14.73 14.55 -12.14
CA THR A 46 14.36 13.30 -11.49
C THR A 46 13.24 13.58 -10.50
N VAL A 47 12.13 12.89 -10.68
CA VAL A 47 10.98 13.03 -9.78
C VAL A 47 11.00 11.87 -8.79
N PRO A 48 11.25 12.10 -7.48
CA PRO A 48 11.09 11.07 -6.47
C PRO A 48 9.60 10.81 -6.24
N PHE A 49 9.24 9.54 -6.08
CA PHE A 49 7.90 9.09 -5.71
C PHE A 49 8.01 7.73 -5.00
N TYR A 50 6.92 7.31 -4.35
CA TYR A 50 6.85 6.06 -3.56
C TYR A 50 7.97 5.93 -2.53
N LEU A 51 7.75 6.46 -1.33
CA LEU A 51 8.78 6.59 -0.30
C LEU A 51 8.60 5.52 0.77
N TYR A 52 9.68 4.82 1.15
CA TYR A 52 9.75 4.09 2.42
C TYR A 52 10.95 4.53 3.22
N TRP A 53 10.75 4.68 4.51
CA TRP A 53 11.86 4.79 5.45
C TRP A 53 12.55 3.43 5.60
N SER A 54 13.87 3.44 5.76
CA SER A 54 14.57 2.25 6.22
C SER A 54 14.11 1.90 7.64
N PRO A 55 14.10 0.61 8.03
CA PRO A 55 13.64 0.17 9.36
C PRO A 55 14.35 0.84 10.55
N ASP A 56 15.60 1.26 10.33
CA ASP A 56 16.43 1.96 11.33
C ASP A 56 16.14 3.46 11.44
N ASN A 57 15.24 4.02 10.61
CA ASN A 57 14.86 5.44 10.53
C ASN A 57 15.96 6.39 10.02
N HIS A 58 17.08 5.88 9.47
CA HIS A 58 18.19 6.73 9.03
C HIS A 58 18.11 7.15 7.57
N ASN A 59 17.45 6.37 6.73
CA ASN A 59 17.41 6.58 5.30
C ASN A 59 15.97 6.60 4.78
N VAL A 60 15.78 7.20 3.62
CA VAL A 60 14.56 7.12 2.84
C VAL A 60 14.89 6.46 1.50
N SER A 61 14.27 5.32 1.24
CA SER A 61 14.23 4.71 -0.09
C SER A 61 13.08 5.28 -0.91
N PHE A 62 13.29 5.45 -2.20
CA PHE A 62 12.29 5.98 -3.11
C PHE A 62 12.50 5.49 -4.54
N LEU A 63 11.42 5.47 -5.32
CA LEU A 63 11.55 5.36 -6.77
C LEU A 63 11.79 6.72 -7.38
N SER A 64 12.52 6.70 -8.48
CA SER A 64 12.63 7.85 -9.33
C SER A 64 12.68 7.47 -10.80
N SER A 65 12.22 8.37 -11.66
CA SER A 65 12.37 8.27 -13.10
C SER A 65 13.03 9.54 -13.62
N ASN A 66 13.94 9.39 -14.58
CA ASN A 66 14.46 10.54 -15.31
C ASN A 66 13.42 10.94 -16.37
N THR A 67 13.22 12.24 -16.56
CA THR A 67 12.44 12.77 -17.68
C THR A 67 12.97 12.21 -19.01
N GLY A 68 12.17 11.42 -19.72
CA GLY A 68 12.51 10.82 -21.02
C GLY A 68 13.22 9.47 -21.00
N SER A 69 13.44 8.85 -19.83
CA SER A 69 13.95 7.46 -19.73
C SER A 69 12.82 6.46 -19.45
N ALA A 70 12.96 5.23 -19.97
CA ALA A 70 11.94 4.17 -19.86
C ALA A 70 12.10 3.23 -18.64
N GLY A 71 12.80 3.66 -17.59
CA GLY A 71 13.05 2.80 -16.42
C GLY A 71 13.01 3.57 -15.09
N LEU A 72 12.67 2.85 -14.03
CA LEU A 72 12.67 3.36 -12.65
C LEU A 72 13.98 2.99 -11.97
N LYS A 73 14.41 3.83 -11.03
CA LYS A 73 15.55 3.58 -10.15
C LYS A 73 15.04 3.47 -8.72
N LEU A 74 15.38 2.38 -8.04
CA LEU A 74 15.31 2.34 -6.59
C LEU A 74 16.53 3.08 -6.03
N GLN A 75 16.28 4.15 -5.27
CA GLN A 75 17.31 4.97 -4.66
C GLN A 75 17.19 4.96 -3.15
N LEU A 76 18.31 5.20 -2.47
CA LEU A 76 18.43 5.33 -1.03
C LEU A 76 19.17 6.64 -0.71
N VAL A 77 18.57 7.49 0.12
CA VAL A 77 19.19 8.74 0.57
C VAL A 77 19.16 8.86 2.09
N PRO A 78 20.21 9.42 2.73
CA PRO A 78 20.14 9.75 4.15
C PRO A 78 18.99 10.70 4.44
N ALA A 79 18.21 10.42 5.47
CA ALA A 79 17.08 11.27 5.88
C ALA A 79 17.53 12.67 6.31
N ALA A 80 18.78 12.81 6.74
CA ALA A 80 19.43 14.08 7.07
C ALA A 80 19.97 14.84 5.84
N GLY A 81 19.76 14.33 4.63
CA GLY A 81 20.33 14.84 3.39
C GLY A 81 21.73 14.31 3.11
N GLY A 82 22.13 14.37 1.85
CA GLY A 82 23.40 13.84 1.36
C GLY A 82 23.25 13.24 -0.04
N ASP A 83 24.26 12.47 -0.45
CA ASP A 83 24.24 11.82 -1.76
C ASP A 83 23.31 10.60 -1.76
N ALA A 84 22.45 10.51 -2.77
CA ALA A 84 21.62 9.35 -3.00
C ALA A 84 22.41 8.26 -3.72
N LYS A 85 22.24 7.00 -3.30
CA LYS A 85 22.79 5.81 -3.95
C LYS A 85 21.67 5.11 -4.72
N THR A 86 21.93 4.71 -5.97
CA THR A 86 21.03 3.81 -6.70
C THR A 86 21.29 2.39 -6.21
N LEU A 87 20.24 1.71 -5.76
CA LEU A 87 20.31 0.31 -5.33
C LEU A 87 20.11 -0.62 -6.52
N ASP A 88 19.14 -0.31 -7.38
CA ASP A 88 18.73 -1.17 -8.50
C ASP A 88 17.85 -0.39 -9.50
N VAL A 89 17.57 -0.99 -10.66
CA VAL A 89 16.80 -0.40 -11.76
C VAL A 89 15.83 -1.40 -12.38
N GLY A 90 14.66 -0.93 -12.82
CA GLY A 90 13.66 -1.79 -13.45
C GLY A 90 12.31 -1.11 -13.68
N GLN A 91 11.36 -1.82 -14.28
CA GLN A 91 9.99 -1.33 -14.47
C GLN A 91 8.97 -2.45 -14.79
N PRO A 92 7.76 -2.46 -14.17
CA PRO A 92 7.45 -1.77 -12.91
C PRO A 92 8.41 -2.24 -11.80
N TYR A 93 8.45 -1.51 -10.68
CA TYR A 93 9.39 -1.77 -9.60
C TYR A 93 8.70 -1.69 -8.23
N TYR A 94 8.81 -2.75 -7.45
CA TYR A 94 8.27 -2.83 -6.09
C TYR A 94 9.30 -3.46 -5.15
N TRP A 95 9.27 -3.10 -3.88
CA TRP A 95 10.24 -3.60 -2.91
C TRP A 95 9.69 -3.66 -1.49
N SER A 96 10.41 -4.39 -0.64
CA SER A 96 10.07 -4.64 0.75
C SER A 96 11.35 -4.73 1.58
N TRP A 97 11.41 -3.99 2.68
CA TRP A 97 12.55 -4.03 3.58
C TRP A 97 12.53 -5.25 4.49
N SER A 98 13.69 -5.90 4.68
CA SER A 98 13.85 -6.82 5.80
C SER A 98 13.75 -6.03 7.12
N PRO A 99 13.15 -6.56 8.19
CA PRO A 99 12.98 -5.80 9.45
C PRO A 99 14.29 -5.34 10.10
N ASN A 100 15.41 -6.00 9.79
CA ASN A 100 16.74 -5.61 10.25
C ASN A 100 17.40 -4.51 9.39
N GLY A 101 16.79 -4.11 8.27
CA GLY A 101 17.29 -3.07 7.38
C GLY A 101 18.50 -3.43 6.53
N ARG A 102 18.89 -4.71 6.46
CA ARG A 102 20.10 -5.17 5.76
C ARG A 102 19.84 -5.73 4.37
N GLN A 103 18.59 -6.10 4.09
CA GLN A 103 18.17 -6.66 2.82
C GLN A 103 16.89 -6.00 2.30
N VAL A 104 16.72 -6.02 1.00
CA VAL A 104 15.51 -5.57 0.30
C VAL A 104 15.07 -6.68 -0.64
N LEU A 105 13.83 -7.14 -0.49
CA LEU A 105 13.19 -8.04 -1.45
C LEU A 105 12.58 -7.19 -2.56
N VAL A 106 12.89 -7.53 -3.81
CA VAL A 106 12.46 -6.73 -4.97
C VAL A 106 11.65 -7.54 -5.95
N HIS A 107 10.72 -6.85 -6.61
CA HIS A 107 9.92 -7.35 -7.70
C HIS A 107 10.01 -6.36 -8.86
N VAL A 108 10.56 -6.84 -9.98
CA VAL A 108 10.70 -6.10 -11.22
C VAL A 108 9.96 -6.82 -12.33
N GLY A 109 9.24 -6.08 -13.19
CA GLY A 109 8.60 -6.66 -14.37
C GLY A 109 7.35 -7.50 -14.05
N GLY A 110 7.22 -8.64 -14.73
CA GLY A 110 6.17 -9.65 -14.51
C GLY A 110 5.16 -9.73 -15.65
N ALA A 111 3.93 -10.14 -15.34
CA ALA A 111 2.92 -10.52 -16.33
C ALA A 111 2.59 -9.45 -17.40
N ALA A 112 2.83 -8.17 -17.13
CA ALA A 112 2.61 -7.07 -18.08
C ALA A 112 3.88 -6.60 -18.82
N VAL A 113 5.07 -6.88 -18.28
CA VAL A 113 6.38 -6.43 -18.81
C VAL A 113 7.41 -7.53 -18.58
N ASP A 114 7.64 -8.36 -19.61
CA ASP A 114 8.45 -9.58 -19.47
C ASP A 114 9.98 -9.33 -19.58
N SER A 115 10.38 -8.21 -20.17
CA SER A 115 11.81 -7.88 -20.33
C SER A 115 12.44 -7.50 -19.00
N GLY A 116 13.34 -8.32 -18.50
CA GLY A 116 14.04 -8.09 -17.23
C GLY A 116 13.20 -8.40 -15.99
N ALA A 117 12.11 -9.16 -16.13
CA ALA A 117 11.27 -9.56 -15.00
C ALA A 117 12.02 -10.50 -14.05
N HIS A 118 12.08 -10.16 -12.76
CA HIS A 118 12.76 -10.99 -11.76
C HIS A 118 12.26 -10.70 -10.34
N LEU A 119 12.56 -11.66 -9.46
CA LEU A 119 12.45 -11.55 -8.01
C LEU A 119 13.85 -11.79 -7.43
N SER A 120 14.31 -10.89 -6.57
CA SER A 120 15.64 -11.02 -5.96
C SER A 120 15.72 -10.40 -4.57
N LEU A 121 16.76 -10.79 -3.84
CA LEU A 121 17.17 -10.23 -2.57
C LEU A 121 18.39 -9.36 -2.79
N LEU A 122 18.27 -8.07 -2.50
CA LEU A 122 19.38 -7.12 -2.48
C LEU A 122 19.95 -7.05 -1.07
N GLY A 123 21.22 -7.40 -0.91
CA GLY A 123 22.01 -7.06 0.27
C GLY A 123 22.53 -5.63 0.15
N ILE A 124 22.39 -4.83 1.20
CA ILE A 124 22.75 -3.39 1.15
C ILE A 124 23.83 -2.98 2.16
N ASP A 125 24.44 -3.95 2.85
CA ASP A 125 25.58 -3.69 3.73
C ASP A 125 26.86 -3.45 2.91
N GLY A 126 27.15 -2.18 2.63
CA GLY A 126 28.29 -1.80 1.79
C GLY A 126 27.91 -1.76 0.31
N ASP A 127 28.59 -2.53 -0.53
CA ASP A 127 28.24 -2.65 -1.94
C ASP A 127 26.95 -3.45 -2.11
N VAL A 128 26.13 -3.08 -3.11
CA VAL A 128 24.88 -3.80 -3.35
C VAL A 128 25.19 -5.16 -3.97
N SER A 129 24.67 -6.22 -3.36
CA SER A 129 24.76 -7.58 -3.88
C SER A 129 23.37 -8.12 -4.16
N GLU A 130 23.18 -8.81 -5.27
CA GLU A 130 21.90 -9.40 -5.65
C GLU A 130 21.96 -10.94 -5.59
N SER A 131 20.91 -11.55 -5.05
CA SER A 131 20.64 -12.98 -5.11
C SER A 131 19.25 -13.22 -5.70
N GLY A 132 19.18 -13.83 -6.88
CA GLY A 132 17.91 -14.18 -7.52
C GLY A 132 17.14 -15.26 -6.76
N LEU A 133 15.80 -15.27 -6.93
CA LEU A 133 14.90 -16.25 -6.32
C LEU A 133 14.45 -17.36 -7.29
N ASP A 134 15.02 -17.43 -8.50
CA ASP A 134 14.72 -18.45 -9.54
C ASP A 134 13.23 -18.67 -9.88
N TYR A 135 12.41 -17.64 -9.65
CA TYR A 135 10.99 -17.63 -10.00
C TYR A 135 10.65 -16.46 -10.92
N LYS A 136 9.75 -16.72 -11.87
CA LYS A 136 9.15 -15.66 -12.68
C LYS A 136 8.00 -15.00 -11.90
N PRO A 137 8.01 -13.67 -11.70
CA PRO A 137 6.93 -12.99 -11.00
C PRO A 137 5.61 -13.00 -11.79
N THR A 138 4.50 -13.11 -11.06
CA THR A 138 3.13 -12.99 -11.60
C THR A 138 2.63 -11.54 -11.57
N TYR A 139 1.32 -11.33 -11.80
CA TYR A 139 0.69 -10.03 -11.62
C TYR A 139 0.41 -9.77 -10.13
N PHE A 140 1.33 -9.08 -9.47
CA PHE A 140 1.17 -8.50 -8.13
C PHE A 140 1.98 -7.21 -8.04
N GLN A 141 1.81 -6.42 -6.98
CA GLN A 141 2.63 -5.21 -6.77
C GLN A 141 3.76 -5.51 -5.79
N ALA A 142 3.52 -5.30 -4.49
CA ALA A 142 4.57 -5.34 -3.50
C ALA A 142 4.82 -6.75 -2.95
N PRO A 143 6.08 -7.24 -2.97
CA PRO A 143 6.45 -8.42 -2.19
C PRO A 143 6.51 -8.05 -0.70
N ALA A 144 6.56 -9.04 0.20
CA ALA A 144 6.48 -8.76 1.64
C ALA A 144 7.45 -9.58 2.48
N TRP A 145 8.28 -8.89 3.27
CA TRP A 145 8.95 -9.51 4.41
C TRP A 145 7.99 -9.73 5.58
N SER A 146 8.14 -10.86 6.24
CA SER A 146 7.49 -11.12 7.53
C SER A 146 8.01 -10.15 8.61
N PRO A 147 7.17 -9.73 9.58
CA PRO A 147 7.58 -8.81 10.64
C PRO A 147 8.75 -9.32 11.51
N ASP A 148 8.91 -10.64 11.63
CA ASP A 148 10.01 -11.24 12.38
C ASP A 148 11.28 -11.47 11.55
N GLY A 149 11.23 -11.17 10.25
CA GLY A 149 12.36 -11.23 9.32
C GLY A 149 12.80 -12.64 8.95
N LYS A 150 12.02 -13.68 9.24
CA LYS A 150 12.39 -15.08 8.93
C LYS A 150 11.90 -15.56 7.57
N HIS A 151 10.88 -14.91 7.05
CA HIS A 151 10.22 -15.30 5.82
C HIS A 151 10.01 -14.13 4.88
N THR A 152 9.93 -14.46 3.59
CA THR A 152 9.49 -13.60 2.51
C THR A 152 8.25 -14.17 1.84
N LEU A 153 7.45 -13.29 1.26
CA LEU A 153 6.20 -13.61 0.58
C LEU A 153 6.18 -12.93 -0.80
N TYR A 154 5.97 -13.71 -1.84
CA TYR A 154 5.89 -13.23 -3.23
C TYR A 154 5.02 -14.16 -4.07
N ALA A 155 4.51 -13.66 -5.19
CA ALA A 155 3.65 -14.44 -6.08
C ALA A 155 4.34 -14.77 -7.41
N ALA A 156 4.40 -16.05 -7.76
CA ALA A 156 5.20 -16.54 -8.87
C ALA A 156 4.46 -17.57 -9.74
N GLU A 157 4.95 -17.72 -10.98
CA GLU A 157 4.54 -18.80 -11.88
C GLU A 157 5.32 -20.07 -11.53
N THR A 158 4.61 -21.18 -11.41
CA THR A 158 5.17 -22.52 -11.21
C THR A 158 4.53 -23.51 -12.18
N ASP A 159 5.03 -24.74 -12.22
CA ASP A 159 4.42 -25.83 -13.01
C ASP A 159 2.96 -26.11 -12.63
N ASN A 160 2.54 -25.74 -11.41
CA ASN A 160 1.18 -25.92 -10.90
C ASN A 160 0.28 -24.69 -11.07
N GLY A 161 0.75 -23.66 -11.81
CA GLY A 161 0.04 -22.40 -12.00
C GLY A 161 0.61 -21.26 -11.15
N ARG A 162 -0.19 -20.21 -10.94
CA ARG A 162 0.20 -19.03 -10.15
C ARG A 162 -0.02 -19.31 -8.68
N VAL A 163 1.02 -19.08 -7.88
CA VAL A 163 1.01 -19.39 -6.45
C VAL A 163 1.58 -18.26 -5.61
N LEU A 164 1.04 -18.11 -4.41
CA LEU A 164 1.60 -17.27 -3.36
C LEU A 164 2.61 -18.10 -2.56
N ILE A 165 3.89 -17.77 -2.68
CA ILE A 165 5.00 -18.55 -2.10
C ILE A 165 5.45 -17.93 -0.78
N LEU A 166 5.49 -18.76 0.25
CA LEU A 166 6.23 -18.50 1.48
C LEU A 166 7.64 -19.08 1.33
N ALA A 167 8.65 -18.22 1.38
CA ALA A 167 10.05 -18.64 1.38
C ALA A 167 10.73 -18.18 2.68
N ASP A 168 11.87 -18.79 3.02
CA ASP A 168 12.71 -18.32 4.11
C ASP A 168 13.44 -17.02 3.75
N SER A 169 14.18 -16.45 4.71
CA SER A 169 14.94 -15.20 4.52
C SER A 169 16.06 -15.30 3.47
N ALA A 170 16.44 -16.51 3.06
CA ALA A 170 17.43 -16.77 2.02
C ALA A 170 16.78 -17.02 0.64
N GLY A 171 15.45 -17.10 0.57
CA GLY A 171 14.70 -17.32 -0.65
C GLY A 171 14.32 -18.76 -0.94
N ALA A 172 14.59 -19.71 -0.03
CA ALA A 172 14.19 -21.10 -0.23
C ALA A 172 12.69 -21.29 0.06
N GLU A 173 11.95 -21.74 -0.95
CA GLU A 173 10.51 -22.05 -0.81
C GLU A 173 10.25 -23.03 0.34
N GLN A 174 9.37 -22.63 1.25
CA GLN A 174 8.94 -23.44 2.40
C GLN A 174 7.55 -24.04 2.15
N SER A 175 6.64 -23.24 1.59
CA SER A 175 5.27 -23.67 1.28
C SER A 175 4.58 -22.73 0.28
N GLN A 176 3.50 -23.23 -0.31
CA GLN A 176 2.58 -22.44 -1.13
C GLN A 176 1.32 -22.15 -0.32
N LEU A 177 0.97 -20.87 -0.18
CA LEU A 177 -0.13 -20.43 0.67
C LEU A 177 -1.47 -20.42 -0.06
N ALA A 178 -1.45 -20.18 -1.36
CA ALA A 178 -2.64 -20.14 -2.21
C ALA A 178 -2.24 -20.40 -3.66
N THR A 179 -3.14 -21.05 -4.40
CA THR A 179 -3.17 -21.04 -5.86
C THR A 179 -4.26 -20.09 -6.30
N PHE A 180 -4.02 -19.30 -7.35
CA PHE A 180 -4.97 -18.29 -7.79
C PHE A 180 -4.97 -18.12 -9.31
N GLU A 181 -6.08 -17.59 -9.81
CA GLU A 181 -6.20 -17.10 -11.17
C GLU A 181 -6.15 -15.56 -11.16
N GLY A 182 -5.74 -14.94 -12.27
CA GLY A 182 -5.65 -13.48 -12.35
C GLY A 182 -4.48 -12.91 -11.54
N GLY A 183 -4.74 -11.87 -10.73
CA GLY A 183 -3.75 -11.19 -9.91
C GLY A 183 -3.97 -11.37 -8.41
N ILE A 184 -2.97 -10.96 -7.63
CA ILE A 184 -3.00 -11.08 -6.16
C ILE A 184 -2.38 -9.85 -5.49
N ALA A 185 -2.96 -9.43 -4.36
CA ALA A 185 -2.39 -8.45 -3.44
C ALA A 185 -2.40 -9.04 -2.02
N PHE A 186 -1.36 -8.83 -1.22
CA PHE A 186 -1.22 -9.51 0.06
C PHE A 186 -0.46 -8.70 1.12
N GLY A 187 -0.57 -9.11 2.38
CA GLY A 187 0.04 -8.40 3.51
C GLY A 187 0.03 -9.21 4.80
N TRP A 188 1.12 -9.10 5.55
CA TRP A 188 1.28 -9.72 6.86
C TRP A 188 0.48 -8.97 7.94
N ALA A 189 -0.14 -9.71 8.85
CA ALA A 189 -0.54 -9.15 10.13
C ALA A 189 0.73 -8.71 10.91
N PRO A 190 0.68 -7.61 11.69
CA PRO A 190 1.85 -7.11 12.43
C PRO A 190 2.50 -8.14 13.37
N ASP A 191 1.74 -9.11 13.88
CA ASP A 191 2.24 -10.20 14.73
C ASP A 191 2.92 -11.34 13.96
N GLY A 192 2.89 -11.32 12.63
CA GLY A 192 3.46 -12.34 11.75
C GLY A 192 2.75 -13.69 11.74
N LYS A 193 1.59 -13.82 12.40
CA LYS A 193 0.87 -15.11 12.51
C LYS A 193 -0.14 -15.34 11.39
N HIS A 194 -0.54 -14.28 10.71
CA HIS A 194 -1.52 -14.34 9.64
C HIS A 194 -1.05 -13.55 8.43
N VAL A 195 -1.50 -14.00 7.26
CA VAL A 195 -1.40 -13.28 5.99
C VAL A 195 -2.83 -13.06 5.50
N ALA A 196 -3.13 -11.85 5.06
CA ALA A 196 -4.33 -11.57 4.28
C ALA A 196 -3.94 -11.44 2.81
N TYR A 197 -4.82 -11.86 1.91
CA TYR A 197 -4.63 -11.69 0.47
C TYR A 197 -5.97 -11.50 -0.26
N ILE A 198 -5.92 -10.73 -1.34
CA ILE A 198 -7.00 -10.56 -2.30
C ILE A 198 -6.58 -11.28 -3.59
N THR A 199 -7.40 -12.20 -4.08
CA THR A 199 -7.23 -12.83 -5.40
C THR A 199 -8.40 -12.45 -6.29
N GLY A 200 -8.12 -12.04 -7.52
CA GLY A 200 -9.17 -11.68 -8.47
C GLY A 200 -8.63 -11.07 -9.75
N ASP A 201 -9.49 -10.30 -10.42
CA ASP A 201 -9.17 -9.70 -11.69
C ASP A 201 -8.21 -8.52 -11.50
N ALA A 202 -7.19 -8.49 -12.36
CA ALA A 202 -6.29 -7.37 -12.48
C ALA A 202 -7.00 -6.27 -13.28
N GLU A 203 -7.39 -5.21 -12.58
CA GLU A 203 -8.08 -4.06 -13.18
C GLU A 203 -7.10 -2.90 -13.35
N SER A 204 -7.53 -1.89 -14.11
CA SER A 204 -6.76 -0.63 -14.26
C SER A 204 -6.46 0.09 -12.92
N LEU A 205 -7.14 -0.34 -11.84
CA LEU A 205 -7.13 0.24 -10.51
C LEU A 205 -6.65 -0.77 -9.44
N GLY A 206 -5.77 -1.71 -9.80
CA GLY A 206 -5.25 -2.72 -8.88
C GLY A 206 -6.07 -4.01 -8.91
N ILE A 207 -5.98 -4.81 -7.83
CA ILE A 207 -6.69 -6.09 -7.73
C ILE A 207 -8.06 -5.88 -7.09
N LEU A 208 -9.11 -6.37 -7.75
CA LEU A 208 -10.46 -6.46 -7.19
C LEU A 208 -10.85 -7.93 -7.06
N GLY A 209 -11.17 -8.40 -5.86
CA GLY A 209 -11.50 -9.81 -5.70
C GLY A 209 -11.81 -10.29 -4.29
N THR A 210 -11.68 -11.59 -4.10
CA THR A 210 -12.00 -12.28 -2.85
C THR A 210 -10.91 -12.04 -1.82
N LEU A 211 -11.29 -11.53 -0.64
CA LEU A 211 -10.39 -11.36 0.49
C LEU A 211 -10.36 -12.63 1.35
N SER A 212 -9.16 -13.13 1.64
CA SER A 212 -8.93 -14.30 2.50
C SER A 212 -7.89 -14.01 3.57
N ILE A 213 -7.94 -14.76 4.69
CA ILE A 213 -6.94 -14.79 5.75
C ILE A 213 -6.43 -16.21 5.91
N VAL A 214 -5.11 -16.38 6.02
CA VAL A 214 -4.46 -17.68 6.19
C VAL A 214 -3.40 -17.62 7.28
N ASN A 215 -3.27 -18.70 8.04
CA ASN A 215 -2.08 -18.95 8.85
C ASN A 215 -1.02 -19.58 7.93
N PRO A 216 0.16 -18.96 7.72
CA PRO A 216 1.15 -19.45 6.77
C PRO A 216 1.73 -20.83 7.12
N GLN A 217 1.62 -21.26 8.38
CA GLN A 217 2.02 -22.59 8.83
C GLN A 217 0.94 -23.65 8.57
N LYS A 218 -0.26 -23.23 8.19
CA LYS A 218 -1.43 -24.08 7.95
C LYS A 218 -2.24 -23.59 6.74
N PRO A 219 -1.65 -23.60 5.53
CA PRO A 219 -2.27 -23.00 4.35
C PRO A 219 -3.64 -23.62 4.00
N ALA A 220 -3.83 -24.92 4.29
CA ALA A 220 -5.10 -25.61 4.08
C ALA A 220 -6.26 -25.09 4.95
N GLU A 221 -5.99 -24.30 6.00
CA GLU A 221 -7.01 -23.71 6.89
C GLU A 221 -7.37 -22.26 6.49
N ALA A 222 -7.02 -21.82 5.27
CA ALA A 222 -7.38 -20.48 4.76
C ALA A 222 -8.90 -20.22 4.82
N LYS A 223 -9.28 -19.01 5.22
CA LYS A 223 -10.68 -18.59 5.39
C LYS A 223 -10.99 -17.43 4.45
N SER A 224 -12.07 -17.56 3.67
CA SER A 224 -12.64 -16.41 2.96
C SER A 224 -13.31 -15.46 3.95
N VAL A 225 -13.00 -14.18 3.85
CA VAL A 225 -13.57 -13.08 4.64
C VAL A 225 -14.71 -12.41 3.88
N GLU A 226 -14.49 -12.14 2.59
CA GLU A 226 -15.44 -11.45 1.73
C GLU A 226 -15.28 -11.96 0.30
N ASN A 227 -16.41 -12.29 -0.34
CA ASN A 227 -16.45 -12.75 -1.72
C ASN A 227 -16.87 -11.65 -2.70
N LYS A 228 -17.33 -10.49 -2.19
CA LYS A 228 -17.49 -9.28 -3.01
C LYS A 228 -16.13 -8.75 -3.46
N PRO A 229 -16.06 -7.94 -4.53
CA PRO A 229 -14.80 -7.38 -5.02
C PRO A 229 -14.18 -6.41 -4.00
N VAL A 230 -13.32 -6.92 -3.12
CA VAL A 230 -12.53 -6.11 -2.19
C VAL A 230 -11.41 -5.45 -2.96
N MET A 231 -11.20 -4.16 -2.70
CA MET A 231 -10.18 -3.34 -3.38
C MET A 231 -8.91 -3.15 -2.55
N ALA A 232 -9.04 -3.11 -1.22
CA ALA A 232 -7.91 -2.89 -0.32
C ALA A 232 -8.24 -3.40 1.09
N PHE A 233 -7.21 -3.76 1.83
CA PHE A 233 -7.31 -4.08 3.26
C PHE A 233 -6.15 -3.48 4.06
N PHE A 234 -6.36 -3.31 5.37
CA PHE A 234 -5.36 -2.83 6.31
C PHE A 234 -5.49 -3.58 7.63
N TRP A 235 -4.41 -4.23 8.07
CA TRP A 235 -4.35 -4.85 9.39
C TRP A 235 -4.33 -3.78 10.49
N SER A 236 -5.09 -4.04 11.56
CA SER A 236 -4.97 -3.28 12.80
C SER A 236 -3.61 -3.52 13.46
N PRO A 237 -3.01 -2.51 14.13
CA PRO A 237 -1.73 -2.64 14.82
C PRO A 237 -1.65 -3.81 15.81
N ASP A 238 -2.76 -4.15 16.48
CA ASP A 238 -2.81 -5.27 17.43
C ASP A 238 -3.05 -6.65 16.78
N SER A 239 -3.12 -6.69 15.44
CA SER A 239 -3.32 -7.89 14.62
C SER A 239 -4.66 -8.61 14.80
N LYS A 240 -5.63 -8.03 15.53
CA LYS A 240 -6.91 -8.71 15.81
C LYS A 240 -7.99 -8.42 14.77
N GLN A 241 -7.86 -7.29 14.07
CA GLN A 241 -8.84 -6.80 13.11
C GLN A 241 -8.22 -6.50 11.75
N LEU A 242 -9.02 -6.62 10.71
CA LEU A 242 -8.70 -6.30 9.33
C LEU A 242 -9.77 -5.35 8.78
N ALA A 243 -9.40 -4.10 8.48
CA ALA A 243 -10.29 -3.17 7.78
C ALA A 243 -10.20 -3.44 6.28
N TYR A 244 -11.32 -3.41 5.56
CA TYR A 244 -11.31 -3.59 4.11
C TYR A 244 -12.40 -2.78 3.41
N PHE A 245 -12.19 -2.50 2.12
CA PHE A 245 -13.04 -1.63 1.31
C PHE A 245 -13.65 -2.37 0.13
N VAL A 246 -14.97 -2.23 -0.02
CA VAL A 246 -15.73 -2.70 -1.18
C VAL A 246 -16.24 -1.48 -1.95
N PRO A 247 -15.88 -1.30 -3.24
CA PRO A 247 -16.40 -0.23 -4.06
C PRO A 247 -17.80 -0.54 -4.62
N GLU A 248 -18.64 0.49 -4.73
CA GLU A 248 -19.93 0.46 -5.41
C GLU A 248 -20.03 1.66 -6.37
N ILE A 249 -20.40 1.40 -7.63
CA ILE A 249 -20.72 2.46 -8.59
C ILE A 249 -22.22 2.71 -8.53
N VAL A 250 -22.62 3.88 -8.03
CA VAL A 250 -24.02 4.25 -7.86
C VAL A 250 -24.45 5.18 -9.00
N ALA A 251 -25.52 4.79 -9.69
CA ALA A 251 -26.19 5.65 -10.66
C ALA A 251 -27.29 6.49 -9.95
N PRO A 252 -27.54 7.74 -10.39
CA PRO A 252 -28.61 8.55 -9.82
C PRO A 252 -29.95 7.87 -10.08
N THR A 253 -30.78 7.71 -9.05
CA THR A 253 -32.16 7.28 -9.24
C THR A 253 -32.95 8.48 -9.75
N PRO A 254 -33.56 8.44 -10.95
CA PRO A 254 -34.39 9.54 -11.40
C PRO A 254 -35.60 9.67 -10.48
N GLU A 255 -35.96 10.90 -10.09
CA GLU A 255 -37.25 11.12 -9.45
C GLU A 255 -38.39 10.71 -10.40
N PRO A 256 -39.53 10.18 -9.89
CA PRO A 256 -40.67 9.83 -10.72
C PRO A 256 -41.11 11.03 -11.59
N GLY A 257 -40.99 10.91 -12.91
CA GLY A 257 -41.35 11.95 -13.87
C GLY A 257 -40.20 12.84 -14.35
N GLN A 258 -38.97 12.64 -13.88
CA GLN A 258 -37.78 13.28 -14.44
C GLN A 258 -36.98 12.31 -15.33
N GLN A 259 -36.55 12.76 -16.50
CA GLN A 259 -35.53 12.06 -17.29
C GLN A 259 -34.17 12.24 -16.61
N SER A 260 -33.36 11.18 -16.55
CA SER A 260 -32.00 11.29 -15.99
C SER A 260 -31.18 12.25 -16.85
N SER A 261 -30.98 13.48 -16.39
CA SER A 261 -30.09 14.43 -17.05
C SER A 261 -28.65 14.17 -16.62
N GLY A 262 -28.04 13.11 -17.16
CA GLY A 262 -26.60 12.86 -17.06
C GLY A 262 -26.21 11.42 -16.71
N ASN A 263 -25.12 10.94 -17.32
CA ASN A 263 -24.40 9.71 -16.94
C ASN A 263 -23.60 9.88 -15.63
N SER A 264 -24.12 10.63 -14.66
CA SER A 264 -23.38 10.99 -13.45
C SER A 264 -23.34 9.83 -12.47
N GLN A 265 -22.49 8.83 -12.73
CA GLN A 265 -22.17 7.77 -11.78
C GLN A 265 -21.18 8.28 -10.75
N PHE A 266 -21.37 7.89 -9.49
CA PHE A 266 -20.43 8.23 -8.42
C PHE A 266 -19.94 6.95 -7.73
N LEU A 267 -18.66 6.95 -7.36
CA LEU A 267 -18.06 5.89 -6.57
C LEU A 267 -18.42 6.09 -5.09
N VAL A 268 -18.94 5.04 -4.48
CA VAL A 268 -19.14 4.90 -3.04
C VAL A 268 -18.22 3.81 -2.54
N LEU A 269 -17.64 3.99 -1.34
CA LEU A 269 -16.88 2.96 -0.65
C LEU A 269 -17.64 2.51 0.60
N HIS A 270 -17.72 1.20 0.77
CA HIS A 270 -18.13 0.56 2.00
C HIS A 270 -16.90 0.09 2.76
N LEU A 271 -16.72 0.61 3.97
CA LEU A 271 -15.73 0.15 4.92
C LEU A 271 -16.35 -0.94 5.80
N PHE A 272 -15.67 -2.07 5.87
CA PHE A 272 -15.96 -3.16 6.78
C PHE A 272 -14.74 -3.43 7.68
N VAL A 273 -15.00 -4.07 8.82
CA VAL A 273 -13.94 -4.61 9.69
C VAL A 273 -14.24 -6.08 9.94
N ALA A 274 -13.22 -6.92 9.75
CA ALA A 274 -13.25 -8.36 10.03
C ALA A 274 -12.37 -8.74 11.22
N SER A 275 -12.80 -9.77 11.96
CA SER A 275 -12.00 -10.43 12.99
C SER A 275 -10.97 -11.37 12.36
N ALA A 276 -9.71 -11.27 12.79
CA ALA A 276 -8.62 -12.11 12.28
C ALA A 276 -8.84 -13.61 12.57
N GLY A 277 -9.49 -13.94 13.69
CA GLY A 277 -9.61 -15.30 14.18
C GLY A 277 -10.71 -16.11 13.50
N ASP A 278 -11.89 -15.51 13.31
CA ASP A 278 -13.07 -16.18 12.76
C ASP A 278 -13.58 -15.60 11.42
N ALA A 279 -12.87 -14.61 10.85
CA ALA A 279 -13.16 -13.99 9.57
C ALA A 279 -14.56 -13.35 9.46
N LYS A 280 -15.27 -13.15 10.58
CA LYS A 280 -16.56 -12.46 10.58
C LYS A 280 -16.37 -10.96 10.45
N SER A 281 -17.18 -10.35 9.60
CA SER A 281 -17.15 -8.91 9.34
C SER A 281 -18.44 -8.19 9.71
N HIS A 282 -18.32 -6.89 9.94
CA HIS A 282 -19.43 -5.96 10.10
C HIS A 282 -19.13 -4.65 9.35
N SER A 283 -20.19 -3.96 8.93
CA SER A 283 -20.08 -2.65 8.27
C SER A 283 -19.73 -1.57 9.29
N VAL A 284 -18.87 -0.63 8.89
CA VAL A 284 -18.44 0.51 9.72
C VAL A 284 -18.91 1.83 9.14
N ALA A 285 -18.73 2.04 7.84
CA ALA A 285 -19.10 3.29 7.19
C ALA A 285 -19.36 3.10 5.69
N THR A 286 -20.23 3.92 5.13
CA THR A 286 -20.43 4.08 3.69
C THR A 286 -20.22 5.55 3.34
N PHE A 287 -19.35 5.85 2.38
CA PHE A 287 -18.97 7.23 2.09
C PHE A 287 -18.49 7.42 0.65
N ILE A 288 -18.54 8.67 0.17
CA ILE A 288 -17.93 9.08 -1.10
C ILE A 288 -16.48 9.49 -0.78
N PRO A 289 -15.47 8.76 -1.26
CA PRO A 289 -14.08 9.08 -0.97
C PRO A 289 -13.65 10.36 -1.69
N THR A 290 -12.69 11.05 -1.09
CA THR A 290 -11.88 12.04 -1.80
C THR A 290 -10.99 11.35 -2.83
N ARG A 291 -10.55 12.09 -3.86
CA ARG A 291 -9.71 11.54 -4.93
C ARG A 291 -8.38 10.98 -4.41
N ASP A 292 -7.73 11.68 -3.49
CA ASP A 292 -6.43 11.25 -2.94
C ASP A 292 -6.56 9.96 -2.12
N PHE A 293 -7.63 9.84 -1.33
CA PHE A 293 -7.91 8.60 -0.59
C PHE A 293 -8.20 7.44 -1.53
N TYR A 294 -9.03 7.66 -2.56
CA TYR A 294 -9.31 6.63 -3.55
C TYR A 294 -8.05 6.17 -4.29
N ASN A 295 -7.20 7.11 -4.70
CA ASN A 295 -5.94 6.80 -5.41
C ASN A 295 -4.93 6.02 -4.55
N LEU A 296 -5.06 6.02 -3.23
CA LEU A 296 -4.22 5.24 -2.32
C LEU A 296 -4.57 3.74 -2.35
N LEU A 297 -5.86 3.42 -2.44
CA LEU A 297 -6.36 2.06 -2.19
C LEU A 297 -5.86 1.00 -3.21
N PRO A 298 -5.80 1.28 -4.53
CA PRO A 298 -5.20 0.37 -5.51
C PRO A 298 -3.76 -0.07 -5.25
N TYR A 299 -3.03 0.70 -4.43
CA TYR A 299 -1.62 0.50 -4.11
C TYR A 299 -1.43 0.24 -2.61
N PHE A 300 -2.47 -0.24 -1.92
CA PHE A 300 -2.43 -0.40 -0.46
C PHE A 300 -1.31 -1.35 -0.02
N ASP A 301 -1.05 -2.42 -0.78
CA ASP A 301 -0.05 -3.44 -0.47
C ASP A 301 1.37 -2.88 -0.56
N GLN A 302 1.57 -1.89 -1.43
CA GLN A 302 2.74 -1.02 -1.46
C GLN A 302 2.74 -0.09 -0.23
N TYR A 303 1.72 0.75 -0.05
CA TYR A 303 1.76 1.80 0.96
C TYR A 303 1.60 1.36 2.41
N GLN A 304 1.10 0.15 2.69
CA GLN A 304 0.83 -0.35 4.05
C GLN A 304 2.06 -0.35 4.97
N GLN A 305 3.28 -0.31 4.42
CA GLN A 305 4.52 -0.17 5.20
C GLN A 305 4.80 1.26 5.70
N SER A 306 4.19 2.26 5.07
CA SER A 306 4.47 3.69 5.29
C SER A 306 3.26 4.53 5.68
N ALA A 307 2.07 3.96 5.51
CA ALA A 307 0.78 4.56 5.75
C ALA A 307 -0.12 3.55 6.46
N THR A 308 -0.82 4.01 7.50
CA THR A 308 -1.88 3.24 8.14
C THR A 308 -3.13 4.08 8.30
N LEU A 309 -4.28 3.43 8.09
CA LEU A 309 -5.59 4.02 8.36
C LEU A 309 -6.01 3.81 9.80
N TRP A 310 -5.40 2.86 10.50
CA TRP A 310 -5.73 2.53 11.88
C TRP A 310 -5.04 3.48 12.85
N SER A 311 -5.76 3.88 13.88
CA SER A 311 -5.14 4.51 15.05
C SER A 311 -4.18 3.52 15.75
N PRO A 312 -3.11 4.01 16.40
CA PRO A 312 -2.15 3.15 17.10
C PRO A 312 -2.76 2.20 18.14
N ASP A 313 -3.90 2.57 18.73
CA ASP A 313 -4.65 1.76 19.70
C ASP A 313 -5.61 0.74 19.06
N SER A 314 -5.65 0.65 17.73
CA SER A 314 -6.50 -0.27 16.96
C SER A 314 -8.02 -0.07 17.16
N GLN A 315 -8.46 1.08 17.69
CA GLN A 315 -9.88 1.35 17.95
C GLN A 315 -10.56 2.18 16.84
N ASN A 316 -9.79 2.96 16.10
CA ASN A 316 -10.34 3.92 15.14
C ASN A 316 -9.67 3.82 13.78
N LEU A 317 -10.39 4.28 12.76
CA LEU A 317 -9.92 4.42 11.39
C LEU A 317 -10.06 5.88 10.96
N VAL A 318 -9.12 6.36 10.14
CA VAL A 318 -9.24 7.65 9.46
C VAL A 318 -9.78 7.45 8.04
N LEU A 319 -10.76 8.27 7.67
CA LEU A 319 -11.38 8.31 6.34
C LEU A 319 -11.23 9.71 5.77
N SER A 320 -11.03 9.82 4.45
CA SER A 320 -11.08 11.13 3.76
C SER A 320 -12.19 11.10 2.73
N ALA A 321 -13.27 11.82 3.03
CA ALA A 321 -14.56 11.72 2.35
C ALA A 321 -15.13 13.10 2.05
N PHE A 322 -16.11 13.18 1.16
CA PHE A 322 -16.91 14.39 0.99
C PHE A 322 -17.98 14.48 2.07
N SER A 323 -18.02 15.61 2.79
CA SER A 323 -19.09 15.88 3.75
C SER A 323 -20.40 16.15 3.01
N PRO A 324 -21.51 15.48 3.37
CA PRO A 324 -22.82 15.87 2.86
C PRO A 324 -23.21 17.22 3.47
N THR A 325 -23.17 18.29 2.68
CA THR A 325 -23.65 19.62 3.11
C THR A 325 -25.07 19.84 2.58
N ALA A 326 -25.91 20.50 3.40
CA ALA A 326 -27.29 20.84 3.02
C ALA A 326 -27.37 21.84 1.84
N SER A 327 -26.25 22.47 1.45
CA SER A 327 -26.18 23.53 0.45
C SER A 327 -25.63 23.07 -0.91
N GLY A 328 -25.36 21.77 -1.12
CA GLY A 328 -24.88 21.23 -2.40
C GLY A 328 -23.38 21.35 -2.66
N ASP A 329 -22.66 22.18 -1.89
CA ASP A 329 -21.20 22.29 -1.94
C ASP A 329 -20.56 21.28 -0.98
N ALA A 330 -20.46 20.02 -1.39
CA ALA A 330 -19.78 19.00 -0.60
C ALA A 330 -18.27 19.31 -0.53
N LYS A 331 -17.75 19.53 0.68
CA LYS A 331 -16.33 19.78 0.91
C LYS A 331 -15.58 18.50 1.28
N PRO A 332 -14.32 18.33 0.86
CA PRO A 332 -13.50 17.22 1.31
C PRO A 332 -13.14 17.38 2.79
N GLY A 333 -13.30 16.31 3.55
CA GLY A 333 -13.06 16.28 4.99
C GLY A 333 -12.34 15.00 5.42
N VAL A 334 -11.57 15.14 6.49
CA VAL A 334 -10.96 14.03 7.21
C VAL A 334 -11.85 13.69 8.41
N PHE A 335 -12.22 12.41 8.52
CA PHE A 335 -13.11 11.87 9.53
C PHE A 335 -12.41 10.75 10.31
N VAL A 336 -12.77 10.59 11.57
CA VAL A 336 -12.41 9.44 12.39
C VAL A 336 -13.65 8.62 12.67
N VAL A 337 -13.58 7.32 12.42
CA VAL A 337 -14.65 6.36 12.70
C VAL A 337 -14.15 5.31 13.68
N HIS A 338 -14.99 4.90 14.61
CA HIS A 338 -14.67 3.80 15.51
C HIS A 338 -14.85 2.47 14.79
N SER A 339 -13.95 1.51 14.99
CA SER A 339 -13.92 0.24 14.24
C SER A 339 -15.14 -0.65 14.48
N SER A 340 -15.90 -0.41 15.55
CA SER A 340 -17.15 -1.11 15.82
C SER A 340 -18.30 -0.72 14.88
N GLY A 341 -18.23 0.42 14.20
CA GLY A 341 -19.35 0.95 13.38
C GLY A 341 -20.54 1.47 14.18
N ASN A 342 -20.50 1.43 15.52
CA ASN A 342 -21.63 1.81 16.38
C ASN A 342 -21.63 3.29 16.78
N LEU A 343 -20.68 4.07 16.29
CA LEU A 343 -20.52 5.49 16.61
C LEU A 343 -20.52 6.30 15.32
N GLU A 344 -21.16 7.47 15.38
CA GLU A 344 -21.17 8.40 14.26
C GLU A 344 -19.75 8.85 13.87
N PRO A 345 -19.44 8.94 12.56
CA PRO A 345 -18.18 9.50 12.09
C PRO A 345 -17.93 10.90 12.64
N ARG A 346 -16.75 11.12 13.24
CA ARG A 346 -16.34 12.42 13.75
C ARG A 346 -15.53 13.17 12.70
N PHE A 347 -16.03 14.32 12.26
CA PHE A 347 -15.25 15.26 11.45
C PHE A 347 -14.07 15.84 12.25
N LEU A 348 -12.87 15.81 11.67
CA LEU A 348 -11.67 16.43 12.25
C LEU A 348 -11.36 17.79 11.62
N LYS A 349 -11.23 17.83 10.29
CA LYS A 349 -10.82 19.02 9.54
C LYS A 349 -11.12 18.86 8.05
N GLU A 350 -11.26 19.98 7.33
CA GLU A 350 -11.21 19.98 5.87
C GLU A 350 -9.84 19.45 5.38
N GLY A 351 -9.85 18.59 4.36
CA GLY A 351 -8.65 17.95 3.82
C GLY A 351 -8.99 16.78 2.90
N THR A 352 -8.04 16.42 2.02
CA THR A 352 -8.23 15.38 1.00
C THR A 352 -7.59 14.03 1.37
N LEU A 353 -6.70 14.01 2.36
CA LEU A 353 -6.08 12.77 2.83
C LEU A 353 -5.72 12.88 4.32
N GLY A 354 -6.05 11.84 5.08
CA GLY A 354 -5.64 11.64 6.45
C GLY A 354 -5.05 10.25 6.62
N LEU A 355 -3.93 10.16 7.34
CA LEU A 355 -3.23 8.93 7.69
C LEU A 355 -2.80 9.04 9.16
N TRP A 356 -2.79 7.93 9.89
CA TRP A 356 -2.25 7.90 11.24
C TRP A 356 -0.73 7.76 11.22
N SER A 357 -0.09 8.31 12.26
CA SER A 357 1.26 7.90 12.65
C SER A 357 1.22 6.43 13.10
N PRO A 358 2.27 5.63 12.85
CA PRO A 358 2.34 4.24 13.34
C PRO A 358 2.42 4.14 14.87
N LYS A 359 2.69 5.24 15.58
CA LYS A 359 2.80 5.32 17.04
C LYS A 359 2.00 6.47 17.64
#